data_AF-A0AAV2HEM8-F1
#
_entry.id   AF-A0AAV2HEM8-F1
#
_cell.length_a   1.000
_cell.length_b   1.000
_cell.length_c   1.000
_cell.angle_alpha   90.00
_cell.angle_beta   90.00
_cell.angle_gamma   90.00
#
_symmetry.space_group_name_H-M   'P 1'
#
loop_
_entity.id
_entity.type
_entity.pdbx_description
1 polymer ?
#
loop_
_entity_poly.entity_id
_entity_poly.type
_entity_poly.pdbx_seq_one_letter_code
_entity_poly.pdbx_strand_id
1 'polypeptide(L)'
;MYIEEHVQRTGVAIETQGFTVVTSGRKRESLTGNATLHLYPYLEPLRQIEGVVDYLTTEVATSKQKKFSLVTFIDTPGLVDGDMKYPFDVNKAITWLGDTADLIFVFFDPIGQALCKRTLNLVETLNEKHADRMKFYLSKADEAGHESDRQRVMMQIVQELCKRPGLNRTGFDMPTIYVPSMNQKGSRCANQIEEVCREIEKTINQTIQNTLNSLERDCDQISQLVGDKLRDDSIRASRNLRARFRGVCYGFLGMILPLLLLATFLISTSHATLHSLLGNNLMTVLDLYLGSLSGVWRSVPKEYTQYVVFAILGLALIMLLVAKFSSRTVSTLTRKQKKKLNEISEYVQSTVKSKKQSLYQEYLRQSVAEHDL
;
A
#
# COMPACT_ATOMS: atom_id res chain seq x y z
N MET A 1 -6.26 10.43 33.26
CA MET A 1 -7.24 9.32 33.21
C MET A 1 -6.61 8.05 32.68
N TYR A 2 -6.40 7.87 31.36
CA TYR A 2 -5.80 6.63 30.85
C TYR A 2 -4.33 6.47 31.27
N ILE A 3 -3.58 7.57 31.13
CA ILE A 3 -2.13 7.69 31.40
C ILE A 3 -1.83 7.77 32.92
N GLU A 4 -2.82 8.12 33.75
CA GLU A 4 -2.68 8.39 35.20
C GLU A 4 -1.58 9.40 35.59
N GLU A 5 -1.13 10.22 34.64
CA GLU A 5 -0.22 11.34 34.86
C GLU A 5 -0.87 12.65 34.42
N HIS A 6 -0.45 13.75 35.05
CA HIS A 6 -0.84 15.09 34.64
C HIS A 6 0.06 15.58 33.51
N VAL A 7 -0.38 15.39 32.27
CA VAL A 7 0.40 15.69 31.06
C VAL A 7 0.20 17.13 30.58
N GLN A 8 -1.06 17.54 30.38
CA GLN A 8 -1.41 18.85 29.82
C GLN A 8 -1.97 19.79 30.89
N ARG A 9 -1.87 21.11 30.67
CA ARG A 9 -2.52 22.12 31.52
C ARG A 9 -4.02 22.14 31.25
N THR A 10 -4.83 22.33 32.30
CA THR A 10 -6.26 22.56 32.17
C THR A 10 -6.54 24.04 31.92
N GLY A 11 -7.38 24.34 30.93
CA GLY A 11 -7.74 25.70 30.53
C GLY A 11 -9.11 25.72 29.85
N VAL A 12 -9.64 26.91 29.57
CA VAL A 12 -10.91 27.04 28.83
C VAL A 12 -10.70 26.87 27.33
N ALA A 13 -11.73 26.45 26.59
CA ALA A 13 -11.65 26.18 25.15
C ALA A 13 -11.08 27.35 24.31
N ILE A 14 -11.27 28.59 24.75
CA ILE A 14 -10.77 29.80 24.05
C ILE A 14 -9.23 29.92 24.15
N GLU A 15 -8.62 29.32 25.16
CA GLU A 15 -7.18 29.37 25.41
C GLU A 15 -6.41 28.29 24.62
N THR A 16 -7.09 27.23 24.17
CA THR A 16 -6.46 26.12 23.43
C THR A 16 -6.60 26.33 21.92
N GLN A 17 -5.52 26.80 21.29
CA GLN A 17 -5.50 27.11 19.85
C GLN A 17 -4.78 26.08 18.98
N GLY A 18 -4.14 25.07 19.58
CA GLY A 18 -3.31 24.10 18.88
C GLY A 18 -3.63 22.64 19.18
N PHE A 19 -2.99 21.75 18.43
CA PHE A 19 -3.07 20.31 18.60
C PHE A 19 -1.93 19.84 19.50
N THR A 20 -2.24 18.96 20.45
CA THR A 20 -1.23 18.32 21.30
C THR A 20 -1.23 16.82 21.06
N VAL A 21 -0.11 16.30 20.57
CA VAL A 21 0.14 14.87 20.43
C VAL A 21 0.72 14.34 21.73
N VAL A 22 0.01 13.45 22.41
CA VAL A 22 0.46 12.85 23.68
C VAL A 22 0.90 11.41 23.44
N THR A 23 2.15 11.11 23.78
CA THR A 23 2.78 9.82 23.52
C THR A 23 3.58 9.30 24.70
N SER A 24 3.79 7.98 24.73
CA SER A 24 4.74 7.36 25.65
C SER A 24 6.19 7.58 25.19
N GLY A 25 7.11 7.75 26.13
CA GLY A 25 8.54 7.80 25.88
C GLY A 25 9.38 7.57 27.13
N ARG A 26 10.71 7.64 26.98
CA ARG A 26 11.67 7.35 28.07
C ARG A 26 11.92 8.52 29.00
N LYS A 27 11.68 9.74 28.52
CA LYS A 27 11.91 10.98 29.25
C LYS A 27 10.75 11.91 28.98
N ARG A 28 10.32 12.64 30.00
CA ARG A 28 9.32 13.69 29.85
C ARG A 28 9.91 14.85 29.05
N GLU A 29 9.28 15.18 27.95
CA GLU A 29 9.77 16.20 27.02
C GLU A 29 8.59 16.79 26.24
N SER A 30 8.70 18.07 25.91
CA SER A 30 7.72 18.80 25.11
C SER A 30 8.42 19.25 23.82
N LEU A 31 7.89 18.83 22.68
CA LEU A 31 8.40 19.18 21.35
C LEU A 31 7.39 20.08 20.64
N THR A 32 7.86 20.91 19.72
CA THR A 32 7.02 21.86 18.99
C THR A 32 7.28 21.81 17.49
N GLY A 33 6.22 22.04 16.71
CA GLY A 33 6.23 22.20 15.26
C GLY A 33 6.99 21.11 14.50
N ASN A 34 8.10 21.49 13.87
CA ASN A 34 8.87 20.59 13.01
C ASN A 34 9.42 19.37 13.75
N ALA A 35 9.73 19.49 15.04
CA ALA A 35 10.20 18.35 15.83
C ALA A 35 9.11 17.27 15.95
N THR A 36 7.84 17.66 16.05
CA THR A 36 6.69 16.73 16.04
C THR A 36 6.57 15.98 14.72
N LEU A 37 6.75 16.67 13.59
CA LEU A 37 6.69 16.03 12.26
C LEU A 37 7.84 15.06 12.00
N HIS A 38 9.03 15.35 12.54
CA HIS A 38 10.15 14.41 12.50
C HIS A 38 9.89 13.15 13.34
N LEU A 39 9.25 13.30 14.50
CA LEU A 39 8.87 12.17 15.34
C LEU A 39 7.73 11.35 14.71
N TYR A 40 6.80 12.00 14.01
CA TYR A 40 5.65 11.39 13.37
C TYR A 40 5.54 11.76 11.89
N PRO A 41 6.28 11.06 11.00
CA PRO A 41 6.25 11.35 9.57
C PRO A 41 4.87 11.18 8.92
N TYR A 42 3.96 10.41 9.52
CA TYR A 42 2.60 10.30 9.00
C TYR A 42 1.78 11.59 9.19
N LEU A 43 2.18 12.48 10.11
CA LEU A 43 1.60 13.81 10.30
C LEU A 43 2.13 14.83 9.29
N GLU A 44 3.13 14.50 8.49
CA GLU A 44 3.72 15.37 7.47
C GLU A 44 2.68 16.06 6.55
N PRO A 45 1.59 15.39 6.10
CA PRO A 45 0.58 16.03 5.27
C PRO A 45 -0.12 17.23 5.95
N LEU A 46 -0.11 17.34 7.28
CA LEU A 46 -0.64 18.51 7.98
C LEU A 46 0.10 19.80 7.64
N ARG A 47 1.36 19.73 7.20
CA ARG A 47 2.12 20.89 6.73
C ARG A 47 1.48 21.57 5.52
N GLN A 48 0.63 20.88 4.78
CA GLN A 48 -0.14 21.47 3.68
C GLN A 48 -1.20 22.46 4.14
N ILE A 49 -1.54 22.47 5.44
CA ILE A 49 -2.42 23.45 6.05
C ILE A 49 -1.54 24.57 6.60
N GLU A 50 -1.63 25.74 5.97
CA GLU A 50 -0.85 26.91 6.34
C GLU A 50 -1.11 27.29 7.81
N GLY A 51 -0.03 27.50 8.56
CA GLY A 51 -0.07 27.86 9.99
C GLY A 51 -0.27 26.71 10.97
N VAL A 52 -0.68 25.50 10.56
CA VAL A 52 -0.94 24.40 11.52
C VAL A 52 0.31 23.98 12.31
N VAL A 53 1.48 23.98 11.67
CA VAL A 53 2.71 23.44 12.28
C VAL A 53 3.14 24.26 13.49
N ASP A 54 2.93 25.58 13.48
CA ASP A 54 3.28 26.46 14.61
C ASP A 54 2.44 26.18 15.86
N TYR A 55 1.29 25.52 15.67
CA TYR A 55 0.33 25.15 16.70
C TYR A 55 0.25 23.63 16.91
N LEU A 56 1.29 22.90 16.49
CA LEU A 56 1.43 21.48 16.75
C LEU A 56 2.47 21.25 17.85
N THR A 57 2.08 20.56 18.92
CA THR A 57 2.97 20.22 20.02
C THR A 57 2.96 18.71 20.25
N THR A 58 4.03 18.19 20.84
CA THR A 58 4.08 16.81 21.33
C THR A 58 4.49 16.81 22.79
N GLU A 59 3.67 16.17 23.62
CA GLU A 59 3.98 15.89 25.01
C GLU A 59 4.34 14.41 25.17
N VAL A 60 5.60 14.16 25.54
CA VAL A 60 6.10 12.83 25.84
C VAL A 60 5.93 12.57 27.33
N ALA A 61 5.17 11.53 27.68
CA ALA A 61 4.94 11.09 29.05
C ALA A 61 5.66 9.76 29.32
N THR A 62 6.07 9.54 30.57
CA THR A 62 6.85 8.36 30.99
C THR A 62 5.99 7.26 31.60
N SER A 63 4.68 7.47 31.66
CA SER A 63 3.74 6.51 32.24
C SER A 63 3.87 5.14 31.59
N LYS A 64 3.82 4.12 32.46
CA LYS A 64 3.75 2.70 32.09
C LYS A 64 2.37 2.10 32.37
N GLN A 65 1.38 2.94 32.65
CA GLN A 65 0.04 2.48 32.97
C GLN A 65 -0.67 1.96 31.73
N LYS A 66 -1.38 0.85 31.91
CA LYS A 66 -2.14 0.17 30.85
C LYS A 66 -1.26 -0.05 29.61
N LYS A 67 -1.83 0.09 28.42
CA LYS A 67 -1.13 -0.10 27.13
C LYS A 67 -0.74 1.23 26.48
N PHE A 68 -0.39 2.25 27.30
CA PHE A 68 -0.10 3.60 26.79
C PHE A 68 1.06 3.65 25.80
N SER A 69 2.04 2.75 25.90
CA SER A 69 3.13 2.64 24.91
C SER A 69 2.66 2.29 23.49
N LEU A 70 1.42 1.81 23.34
CA LEU A 70 0.81 1.40 22.07
C LEU A 70 -0.22 2.40 21.56
N VAL A 71 -0.41 3.53 22.26
CA VAL A 71 -1.42 4.54 21.92
C VAL A 71 -0.75 5.91 21.81
N THR A 72 -1.18 6.68 20.81
CA THR A 72 -0.91 8.10 20.73
C THR A 72 -2.24 8.83 20.81
N PHE A 73 -2.39 9.73 21.77
CA PHE A 73 -3.58 10.59 21.85
C PHE A 73 -3.31 11.88 21.10
N ILE A 74 -4.32 12.41 20.42
CA ILE A 74 -4.26 13.71 19.79
C ILE A 74 -5.37 14.55 20.40
N ASP A 75 -4.98 15.50 21.24
CA ASP A 75 -5.87 16.48 21.80
C ASP A 75 -6.06 17.64 20.81
N THR A 76 -7.31 17.98 20.55
CA THR A 76 -7.70 19.00 19.57
C THR A 76 -8.01 20.33 20.26
N PRO A 77 -7.81 21.47 19.60
CA PRO A 77 -8.19 22.76 20.17
C PRO A 77 -9.71 22.80 20.49
N GLY A 78 -10.07 23.53 21.54
CA GLY A 78 -11.47 23.69 21.93
C GLY A 78 -12.25 24.45 20.86
N LEU A 79 -13.37 23.89 20.39
CA LEU A 79 -14.17 24.46 19.31
C LEU A 79 -15.20 25.46 19.84
N VAL A 80 -15.09 26.71 19.40
CA VAL A 80 -16.03 27.79 19.77
C VAL A 80 -16.70 28.39 18.53
N ASP A 81 -17.94 28.84 18.70
CA ASP A 81 -18.66 29.66 17.72
C ASP A 81 -18.44 31.16 17.99
N GLY A 82 -18.71 32.01 16.99
CA GLY A 82 -18.60 33.47 17.10
C GLY A 82 -17.38 34.06 16.36
N ASP A 83 -16.89 35.21 16.84
CA ASP A 83 -15.84 36.01 16.20
C ASP A 83 -14.41 35.46 16.36
N MET A 84 -14.25 34.36 17.11
CA MET A 84 -12.95 33.73 17.34
C MET A 84 -12.42 33.11 16.04
N LYS A 85 -11.24 33.59 15.61
CA LYS A 85 -10.54 33.10 14.43
C LYS A 85 -9.37 32.22 14.87
N TYR A 86 -9.36 30.98 14.38
CA TYR A 86 -8.20 30.11 14.50
C TYR A 86 -7.10 30.62 13.57
N PRO A 87 -5.82 30.44 13.95
CA PRO A 87 -4.67 30.89 13.16
C PRO A 87 -4.44 30.05 11.90
N PHE A 88 -5.18 28.95 11.74
CA PHE A 88 -5.14 28.03 10.61
C PHE A 88 -6.53 27.43 10.36
N ASP A 89 -6.69 26.66 9.27
CA ASP A 89 -7.94 25.93 8.99
C ASP A 89 -8.09 24.72 9.92
N VAL A 90 -8.68 24.99 11.09
CA VAL A 90 -8.92 23.99 12.14
C VAL A 90 -9.85 22.87 11.68
N ASN A 91 -10.83 23.19 10.84
CA ASN A 91 -11.81 22.21 10.38
C ASN A 91 -11.15 21.18 9.46
N LYS A 92 -10.33 21.64 8.52
CA LYS A 92 -9.57 20.78 7.62
C LYS A 92 -8.58 19.90 8.38
N ALA A 93 -7.90 20.46 9.39
CA ALA A 93 -6.95 19.73 10.21
C ALA A 93 -7.63 18.62 11.04
N ILE A 94 -8.75 18.92 11.71
CA ILE A 94 -9.54 17.93 12.47
C ILE A 94 -10.09 16.85 11.55
N THR A 95 -10.60 17.21 10.36
CA THR A 95 -11.14 16.23 9.40
C THR A 95 -10.05 15.26 8.94
N TRP A 96 -8.86 15.78 8.62
CA TRP A 96 -7.71 14.96 8.22
C TRP A 96 -7.23 14.03 9.35
N LEU A 97 -7.18 14.54 10.58
CA LEU A 97 -6.85 13.73 11.75
C LEU A 97 -7.87 12.62 11.98
N GLY A 98 -9.16 12.92 11.83
CA GLY A 98 -10.25 11.95 11.91
C GLY A 98 -10.13 10.83 10.86
N ASP A 99 -9.69 11.16 9.63
CA ASP A 99 -9.43 10.15 8.59
C ASP A 99 -8.29 9.18 8.95
N THR A 100 -7.38 9.58 9.84
CA THR A 100 -6.21 8.79 10.27
C THR A 100 -6.44 8.05 11.59
N ALA A 101 -7.39 8.50 12.41
CA ALA A 101 -7.61 7.99 13.76
C ALA A 101 -8.30 6.61 13.78
N ASP A 102 -7.88 5.76 14.73
CA ASP A 102 -8.53 4.48 15.03
C ASP A 102 -9.81 4.67 15.86
N LEU A 103 -9.84 5.69 16.74
CA LEU A 103 -10.99 6.08 17.55
C LEU A 103 -11.11 7.59 17.59
N ILE A 104 -12.35 8.09 17.60
CA ILE A 104 -12.67 9.52 17.69
C ILE A 104 -13.61 9.72 18.88
N PHE A 105 -13.15 10.47 19.88
CA PHE A 105 -13.95 10.78 21.06
C PHE A 105 -14.51 12.19 20.96
N VAL A 106 -15.83 12.31 21.11
CA VAL A 106 -16.55 13.58 21.12
C VAL A 106 -17.09 13.80 22.53
N PHE A 107 -16.59 14.84 23.19
CA PHE A 107 -16.99 15.19 24.55
C PHE A 107 -17.96 16.37 24.54
N PHE A 108 -19.14 16.17 25.13
CA PHE A 108 -20.09 17.24 25.43
C PHE A 108 -19.97 17.66 26.88
N ASP A 109 -19.97 18.96 27.13
CA ASP A 109 -19.92 19.54 28.48
C ASP A 109 -21.32 20.04 28.86
N PRO A 110 -21.95 19.52 29.93
CA PRO A 110 -23.30 19.89 30.36
C PRO A 110 -23.43 21.31 30.91
N ILE A 111 -22.32 21.93 31.34
CA ILE A 111 -22.28 23.30 31.85
C ILE A 111 -21.86 24.29 30.75
N GLY A 112 -21.01 23.83 29.82
CA GLY A 112 -20.57 24.62 28.67
C GLY A 112 -21.62 24.79 27.57
N GLN A 113 -21.27 25.53 26.51
CA GLN A 113 -22.02 25.52 25.26
C GLN A 113 -21.83 24.16 24.55
N ALA A 114 -22.54 23.12 25.01
CA ALA A 114 -22.45 21.76 24.49
C ALA A 114 -22.72 21.66 22.97
N LEU A 115 -23.45 22.62 22.41
CA LEU A 115 -24.08 22.53 21.09
C LEU A 115 -23.54 23.59 20.12
N CYS A 116 -22.22 23.75 20.10
CA CYS A 116 -21.51 24.58 19.13
C CYS A 116 -21.77 24.09 17.68
N LYS A 117 -22.26 24.97 16.81
CA LYS A 117 -22.57 24.69 15.39
C LYS A 117 -21.33 24.18 14.65
N ARG A 118 -20.15 24.77 14.90
CA ARG A 118 -18.89 24.30 14.31
C ARG A 118 -18.58 22.86 14.72
N THR A 119 -18.69 22.53 16.01
CA THR A 119 -18.49 21.17 16.53
C THR A 119 -19.46 20.19 15.87
N LEU A 120 -20.76 20.51 15.85
CA LEU A 120 -21.76 19.63 15.28
C LEU A 120 -21.57 19.39 13.77
N ASN A 121 -21.13 20.41 13.01
CA ASN A 121 -20.82 20.25 11.58
C ASN A 121 -19.61 19.34 11.33
N LEU A 122 -18.56 19.47 12.15
CA LEU A 122 -17.39 18.59 12.06
C LEU A 122 -17.74 17.15 12.43
N VAL A 123 -18.50 16.98 13.52
CA VAL A 123 -18.99 15.69 13.98
C VAL A 123 -19.84 15.01 12.90
N GLU A 124 -20.74 15.75 12.24
CA GLU A 124 -21.54 15.23 11.12
C GLU A 124 -20.65 14.78 9.95
N THR A 125 -19.69 15.62 9.55
CA THR A 125 -18.74 15.32 8.46
C THR A 125 -17.89 14.08 8.76
N LEU A 126 -17.41 13.94 10.01
CA LEU A 126 -16.63 12.78 10.44
C LEU A 126 -17.50 11.52 10.49
N ASN A 127 -18.73 11.63 10.97
CA ASN A 127 -19.64 10.51 11.13
C ASN A 127 -20.08 9.92 9.77
N GLU A 128 -20.18 10.73 8.71
CA GLU A 128 -20.46 10.22 7.36
C GLU A 128 -19.45 9.16 6.89
N LYS A 129 -18.20 9.25 7.34
CA LYS A 129 -17.12 8.33 6.95
C LYS A 129 -16.73 7.33 8.03
N HIS A 130 -16.82 7.72 9.30
CA HIS A 130 -16.19 7.02 10.44
C HIS A 130 -17.15 6.78 11.60
N ALA A 131 -18.46 6.63 11.34
CA ALA A 131 -19.48 6.42 12.38
C ALA A 131 -19.15 5.26 13.34
N ASP A 132 -18.47 4.21 12.88
CA ASP A 132 -18.07 3.05 13.67
C ASP A 132 -16.96 3.34 14.70
N ARG A 133 -16.14 4.36 14.44
CA ARG A 133 -15.00 4.77 15.27
C ARG A 133 -15.33 5.92 16.22
N MET A 134 -16.48 6.57 16.02
CA MET A 134 -16.92 7.71 16.81
C MET A 134 -17.65 7.27 18.08
N LYS A 135 -17.26 7.85 19.21
CA LYS A 135 -17.93 7.66 20.51
C LYS A 135 -18.25 9.00 21.14
N PHE A 136 -19.45 9.09 21.69
CA PHE A 136 -19.98 10.31 22.30
C PHE A 136 -20.01 10.16 23.81
N TYR A 137 -19.60 11.20 24.51
CA TYR A 137 -19.51 11.18 25.96
C TYR A 137 -20.07 12.47 26.55
N LEU A 138 -20.85 12.35 27.62
CA LEU A 138 -21.17 13.49 28.47
C LEU A 138 -20.08 13.62 29.53
N SER A 139 -19.16 14.56 29.31
CA SER A 139 -18.05 14.89 30.21
C SER A 139 -18.51 15.73 31.40
N LYS A 140 -17.69 15.83 32.46
CA LYS A 140 -17.99 16.61 33.68
C LYS A 140 -19.38 16.33 34.27
N ALA A 141 -19.83 15.07 34.15
CA ALA A 141 -21.17 14.69 34.57
C ALA A 141 -21.37 14.85 36.08
N ASP A 142 -20.30 14.88 36.87
CA ASP A 142 -20.31 15.18 38.30
C ASP A 142 -20.73 16.61 38.63
N GLU A 143 -20.49 17.56 37.72
CA GLU A 143 -20.81 18.99 37.92
C GLU A 143 -22.23 19.33 37.45
N ALA A 144 -22.87 18.44 36.70
CA ALA A 144 -24.14 18.64 36.02
C ALA A 144 -25.40 18.50 36.91
N GLY A 145 -25.30 18.90 38.17
CA GLY A 145 -26.43 18.94 39.11
C GLY A 145 -26.99 17.56 39.48
N HIS A 146 -28.31 17.49 39.69
CA HIS A 146 -28.99 16.23 40.03
C HIS A 146 -29.19 15.35 38.79
N GLU A 147 -29.51 14.07 39.02
CA GLU A 147 -29.73 13.10 37.93
C GLU A 147 -30.77 13.55 36.91
N SER A 148 -31.86 14.19 37.38
CA SER A 148 -32.88 14.77 36.52
C SER A 148 -32.35 15.87 35.59
N ASP A 149 -31.40 16.69 36.06
CA ASP A 149 -30.83 17.78 35.27
C ASP A 149 -29.89 17.21 34.21
N ARG A 150 -29.08 16.22 34.59
CA ARG A 150 -28.24 15.46 33.65
C ARG A 150 -29.05 14.80 32.55
N GLN A 151 -30.13 14.12 32.90
CA GLN A 151 -31.01 13.48 31.93
C GLN A 151 -31.64 14.50 30.97
N ARG A 152 -32.02 15.69 31.46
CA ARG A 152 -32.54 16.77 30.60
C ARG A 152 -31.48 17.28 29.61
N VAL A 153 -30.26 17.53 30.09
CA VAL A 153 -29.16 18.00 29.23
C VAL A 153 -28.78 16.94 28.20
N MET A 154 -28.66 15.68 28.63
CA MET A 154 -28.44 14.55 27.73
C MET A 154 -29.53 14.48 26.66
N MET A 155 -30.81 14.53 27.05
CA MET A 155 -31.93 14.53 26.11
C MET A 155 -31.86 15.70 25.12
N GLN A 156 -31.51 16.91 25.56
CA GLN A 156 -31.32 18.06 24.67
C GLN A 156 -30.22 17.82 23.64
N ILE A 157 -29.07 17.30 24.07
CA ILE A 157 -27.96 16.98 23.17
C ILE A 157 -28.37 15.91 22.16
N VAL A 158 -28.98 14.81 22.62
CA VAL A 158 -29.46 13.73 21.76
C VAL A 158 -30.47 14.26 20.75
N GLN A 159 -31.40 15.11 21.15
CA GLN A 159 -32.38 15.72 20.24
C GLN A 159 -31.70 16.57 19.16
N GLU A 160 -30.71 17.40 19.50
CA GLU A 160 -29.96 18.17 18.50
C GLU A 160 -29.14 17.27 17.56
N LEU A 161 -28.55 16.19 18.06
CA LEU A 161 -27.85 15.22 17.22
C LEU A 161 -28.83 14.52 16.28
N CYS A 162 -30.00 14.09 16.76
CA CYS A 162 -31.03 13.44 15.95
C CYS A 162 -31.65 14.34 14.86
N LYS A 163 -31.55 15.68 14.98
CA LYS A 163 -31.94 16.60 13.90
C LYS A 163 -31.04 16.48 12.67
N ARG A 164 -29.85 15.89 12.82
CA ARG A 164 -28.88 15.68 11.74
C ARG A 164 -29.01 14.23 11.21
N PRO A 165 -29.33 14.03 9.92
CA PRO A 165 -29.63 12.70 9.37
C PRO A 165 -28.51 11.66 9.58
N GLY A 166 -27.25 12.09 9.65
CA GLY A 166 -26.10 11.21 9.87
C GLY A 166 -25.91 10.76 11.32
N LEU A 167 -26.29 11.58 12.31
CA LEU A 167 -25.97 11.36 13.73
C LEU A 167 -27.08 10.62 14.50
N ASN A 168 -28.17 10.28 13.83
CA ASN A 168 -29.30 9.56 14.42
C ASN A 168 -28.95 8.16 14.94
N ARG A 169 -27.94 7.48 14.38
CA ARG A 169 -27.53 6.13 14.81
C ARG A 169 -26.65 6.15 16.05
N THR A 170 -25.85 7.19 16.20
CA THR A 170 -24.81 7.32 17.23
C THR A 170 -25.25 8.14 18.44
N GLY A 171 -26.30 8.96 18.33
CA GLY A 171 -26.79 9.80 19.42
C GLY A 171 -27.48 9.06 20.57
N PHE A 172 -27.82 7.78 20.44
CA PHE A 172 -28.57 7.05 21.49
C PHE A 172 -27.70 6.44 22.60
N ASP A 173 -26.39 6.35 22.38
CA ASP A 173 -25.43 5.81 23.35
C ASP A 173 -24.44 6.92 23.74
N MET A 174 -24.71 7.58 24.85
CA MET A 174 -23.90 8.70 25.36
C MET A 174 -23.59 8.51 26.86
N PRO A 175 -22.60 7.65 27.18
CA PRO A 175 -22.19 7.42 28.55
C PRO A 175 -21.65 8.67 29.25
N THR A 176 -21.81 8.70 30.57
CA THR A 176 -21.36 9.79 31.45
C THR A 176 -19.96 9.52 31.98
N ILE A 177 -19.08 10.50 31.82
CA ILE A 177 -17.70 10.42 32.32
C ILE A 177 -17.32 11.67 33.10
N TYR A 178 -16.44 11.50 34.08
CA TYR A 178 -15.76 12.60 34.74
C TYR A 178 -14.41 12.15 35.29
N VAL A 179 -13.48 13.09 35.44
CA VAL A 179 -12.18 12.80 36.07
C VAL A 179 -12.34 13.03 37.58
N PRO A 180 -12.21 11.98 38.43
CA PRO A 180 -12.35 12.16 39.87
C PRO A 180 -11.30 13.14 40.40
N SER A 181 -11.73 14.25 41.00
CA SER A 181 -10.84 15.17 41.69
C SER A 181 -10.49 14.61 43.07
N MET A 182 -9.21 14.67 43.47
CA MET A 182 -8.75 14.17 44.78
C MET A 182 -9.47 14.84 45.98
N ASN A 183 -10.08 16.00 45.78
CA ASN A 183 -10.74 16.81 46.81
C ASN A 183 -12.28 16.79 46.77
N GLN A 184 -12.91 16.07 45.83
CA GLN A 184 -14.37 16.00 45.78
C GLN A 184 -14.89 14.78 46.57
N LYS A 185 -15.85 15.02 47.47
CA LYS A 185 -16.66 13.96 48.07
C LYS A 185 -17.33 13.18 46.94
N GLY A 186 -17.25 11.85 46.98
CA GLY A 186 -17.69 10.96 45.90
C GLY A 186 -19.00 11.41 45.27
N SER A 187 -18.93 11.74 43.97
CA SER A 187 -20.13 12.06 43.18
C SER A 187 -21.04 10.83 43.15
N ARG A 188 -22.35 11.04 43.29
CA ARG A 188 -23.36 9.97 43.10
C ARG A 188 -23.59 9.63 41.62
N CYS A 189 -22.94 10.35 40.71
CA CYS A 189 -23.02 10.07 39.28
C CYS A 189 -22.23 8.81 38.95
N ALA A 190 -22.82 7.90 38.17
CA ALA A 190 -22.08 6.78 37.61
C ALA A 190 -20.97 7.31 36.67
N ASN A 191 -19.75 6.86 36.90
CA ASN A 191 -18.61 7.16 36.04
C ASN A 191 -18.34 5.95 35.15
N GLN A 192 -18.41 6.12 33.84
CA GLN A 192 -18.18 5.03 32.86
C GLN A 192 -16.76 5.12 32.25
N ILE A 193 -15.84 5.73 32.99
CA ILE A 193 -14.48 6.04 32.54
C ILE A 193 -13.65 4.77 32.29
N GLU A 194 -13.91 3.72 33.08
CA GLU A 194 -13.30 2.40 32.90
C GLU A 194 -13.75 1.75 31.58
N GLU A 195 -14.98 1.98 31.14
CA GLU A 195 -15.48 1.47 29.86
C GLU A 195 -14.76 2.12 28.68
N VAL A 196 -14.46 3.42 28.78
CA VAL A 196 -13.63 4.12 27.79
C VAL A 196 -12.23 3.50 27.73
N CYS A 197 -11.64 3.19 28.88
CA CYS A 197 -10.32 2.54 28.94
C CYS A 197 -10.36 1.14 28.29
N ARG A 198 -11.41 0.36 28.57
CA ARG A 198 -11.62 -0.97 27.95
C ARG A 198 -11.81 -0.89 26.44
N GLU A 199 -12.54 0.10 25.93
CA GLU A 199 -12.74 0.27 24.49
C GLU A 199 -11.42 0.64 23.78
N ILE A 200 -10.60 1.50 24.40
CA ILE A 200 -9.24 1.79 23.92
C ILE A 200 -8.42 0.49 23.85
N GLU A 201 -8.38 -0.29 24.93
CA GLU A 201 -7.60 -1.54 24.98
C GLU A 201 -8.10 -2.60 23.99
N LYS A 202 -9.41 -2.73 23.84
CA LYS A 202 -10.03 -3.60 22.84
C LYS A 202 -9.60 -3.19 21.44
N THR A 203 -9.60 -1.89 21.15
CA THR A 203 -9.17 -1.38 19.84
C THR A 203 -7.69 -1.63 19.60
N ILE A 204 -6.83 -1.42 20.60
CA ILE A 204 -5.40 -1.77 20.53
C ILE A 204 -5.23 -3.25 20.14
N ASN A 205 -5.90 -4.15 20.86
CA ASN A 205 -5.79 -5.59 20.62
C ASN A 205 -6.24 -5.95 19.20
N GLN A 206 -7.36 -5.38 18.74
CA GLN A 206 -7.87 -5.58 17.38
C GLN A 206 -6.90 -5.05 16.33
N THR A 207 -6.38 -3.82 16.49
CA THR A 207 -5.44 -3.20 15.56
C THR A 207 -4.13 -3.97 15.48
N ILE A 208 -3.59 -4.47 16.60
CA ILE A 208 -2.38 -5.31 16.62
C ILE A 208 -2.62 -6.61 15.85
N GLN A 209 -3.72 -7.31 16.13
CA GLN A 209 -4.05 -8.55 15.43
C GLN A 209 -4.23 -8.32 13.93
N ASN A 210 -5.00 -7.30 13.55
CA ASN A 210 -5.23 -6.93 12.15
C ASN A 210 -3.93 -6.56 11.44
N THR A 211 -3.03 -5.81 12.09
CA THR A 211 -1.75 -5.41 11.53
C THR A 211 -0.82 -6.60 11.34
N LEU A 212 -0.70 -7.49 12.33
CA LEU A 212 0.15 -8.68 12.23
C LEU A 212 -0.38 -9.68 11.18
N ASN A 213 -1.69 -9.81 11.06
CA ASN A 213 -2.32 -10.64 10.02
C ASN A 213 -2.18 -10.04 8.62
N SER A 214 -2.25 -8.71 8.51
CA SER A 214 -2.03 -8.02 7.24
C SER A 214 -0.57 -8.12 6.82
N LEU A 215 0.38 -7.96 7.75
CA LEU A 215 1.80 -8.15 7.51
C LEU A 215 2.10 -9.54 6.94
N GLU A 216 1.50 -10.60 7.48
CA GLU A 216 1.68 -11.96 6.95
C GLU A 216 1.12 -12.12 5.54
N ARG A 217 -0.11 -11.63 5.32
CA ARG A 217 -0.76 -11.66 4.00
C ARG A 217 0.06 -10.88 2.96
N ASP A 218 0.56 -9.71 3.31
CA ASP A 218 1.39 -8.87 2.44
C ASP A 218 2.71 -9.57 2.12
N CYS A 219 3.33 -10.24 3.11
CA CYS A 219 4.52 -11.05 2.87
C CYS A 219 4.26 -12.16 1.85
N ASP A 220 3.15 -12.88 1.99
CA ASP A 220 2.76 -13.94 1.05
C ASP A 220 2.44 -13.41 -0.34
N GLN A 221 1.72 -12.28 -0.42
CA GLN A 221 1.43 -11.61 -1.69
C GLN A 221 2.70 -11.17 -2.39
N ILE A 222 3.67 -10.59 -1.68
CA ILE A 222 4.96 -10.19 -2.27
C ILE A 222 5.71 -11.42 -2.81
N SER A 223 5.76 -12.51 -2.03
CA SER A 223 6.38 -13.75 -2.49
C SER A 223 5.69 -14.36 -3.72
N GLN A 224 4.36 -14.35 -3.76
CA GLN A 224 3.60 -14.81 -4.92
C GLN A 224 3.86 -13.95 -6.16
N LEU A 225 3.79 -12.61 -6.01
CA LEU A 225 4.08 -11.68 -7.11
C LEU A 225 5.49 -11.83 -7.66
N VAL A 226 6.48 -12.06 -6.79
CA VAL A 226 7.85 -12.37 -7.21
C VAL A 226 7.91 -13.69 -7.98
N GLY A 227 7.30 -14.75 -7.43
CA GLY A 227 7.27 -16.07 -8.06
C GLY A 227 6.62 -16.04 -9.44
N ASP A 228 5.46 -15.39 -9.56
CA ASP A 228 4.77 -15.19 -10.83
C ASP A 228 5.60 -14.39 -11.82
N LYS A 229 6.27 -13.32 -11.36
CA LYS A 229 7.11 -12.51 -12.23
C LYS A 229 8.30 -13.30 -12.80
N LEU A 230 8.90 -14.17 -11.98
CA LEU A 230 10.01 -15.03 -12.41
C LEU A 230 9.54 -16.16 -13.34
N ARG A 231 8.36 -16.72 -13.09
CA ARG A 231 7.72 -17.73 -13.94
C ARG A 231 7.36 -17.17 -15.30
N ASP A 232 6.72 -16.00 -15.33
CA ASP A 232 6.42 -15.28 -16.56
C ASP A 232 7.68 -15.02 -17.39
N ASP A 233 8.77 -14.65 -16.71
CA ASP A 233 10.04 -14.43 -17.37
C ASP A 233 10.65 -15.71 -17.96
N SER A 234 10.58 -16.84 -17.24
CA SER A 234 11.07 -18.12 -17.75
C SER A 234 10.28 -18.60 -18.97
N ILE A 235 8.96 -18.40 -18.97
CA ILE A 235 8.08 -18.66 -20.12
C ILE A 235 8.46 -17.75 -21.29
N ARG A 236 8.66 -16.44 -21.06
CA ARG A 236 9.09 -15.48 -22.10
C ARG A 236 10.47 -15.86 -22.66
N ALA A 237 11.41 -16.27 -21.82
CA ALA A 237 12.74 -16.71 -22.24
C ALA A 237 12.67 -17.98 -23.11
N SER A 238 11.88 -18.97 -22.71
CA SER A 238 11.64 -20.19 -23.50
C SER A 238 10.98 -19.88 -24.85
N ARG A 239 9.98 -18.98 -24.86
CA ARG A 239 9.35 -18.52 -26.09
C ARG A 239 10.32 -17.78 -27.00
N ASN A 240 11.17 -16.92 -26.43
CA ASN A 240 12.20 -16.21 -27.19
C ASN A 240 13.23 -17.18 -27.79
N LEU A 241 13.63 -18.21 -27.06
CA LEU A 241 14.53 -19.24 -27.59
C LEU A 241 13.89 -19.98 -28.78
N ARG A 242 12.62 -20.38 -28.66
CA ARG A 242 11.87 -21.00 -29.76
C ARG A 242 11.70 -20.06 -30.96
N ALA A 243 11.41 -18.78 -30.72
CA ALA A 243 11.30 -17.76 -31.76
C ALA A 243 12.62 -17.57 -32.51
N ARG A 244 13.75 -17.48 -31.78
CA ARG A 244 15.09 -17.40 -32.37
C ARG A 244 15.43 -18.64 -33.19
N PHE A 245 15.15 -19.83 -32.66
CA PHE A 245 15.39 -21.08 -33.38
C PHE A 245 14.59 -21.17 -34.68
N ARG A 246 13.28 -20.90 -34.63
CA ARG A 246 12.42 -20.86 -35.83
C ARG A 246 12.91 -19.83 -36.84
N GLY A 247 13.27 -18.63 -36.38
CA GLY A 247 13.84 -17.58 -37.22
C GLY A 247 15.14 -18.01 -37.91
N VAL A 248 16.04 -18.69 -37.19
CA VAL A 248 17.28 -19.23 -37.76
C VAL A 248 16.99 -20.34 -38.77
N CYS A 249 16.08 -21.27 -38.48
CA CYS A 249 15.71 -22.34 -39.42
C CYS A 249 15.12 -21.79 -40.73
N TYR A 250 14.14 -20.87 -40.63
CA TYR A 250 13.53 -20.25 -41.81
C TYR A 250 14.52 -19.34 -42.56
N GLY A 251 15.39 -18.63 -41.83
CA GLY A 251 16.45 -17.82 -42.43
C GLY A 251 17.47 -18.66 -43.19
N PHE A 252 17.91 -19.78 -42.61
CA PHE A 252 18.80 -20.73 -43.26
C PHE A 252 18.16 -21.33 -44.52
N LEU A 253 16.89 -21.75 -44.44
CA LEU A 253 16.17 -22.29 -45.60
C LEU A 253 16.01 -21.24 -46.72
N GLY A 254 15.71 -19.99 -46.34
CA GLY A 254 15.61 -18.88 -47.28
C GLY A 254 16.93 -18.53 -47.98
N MET A 255 18.07 -18.76 -47.33
CA MET A 255 19.40 -18.50 -47.90
C MET A 255 19.95 -19.68 -48.70
N ILE A 256 19.70 -20.92 -48.28
CA ILE A 256 20.26 -22.11 -48.95
C ILE A 256 19.60 -22.38 -50.30
N LEU A 257 18.30 -22.05 -50.46
CA LEU A 257 17.57 -22.27 -51.70
C LEU A 257 18.16 -21.48 -52.89
N PRO A 258 18.41 -20.15 -52.80
CA PRO A 258 19.09 -19.40 -53.85
C PRO A 258 20.53 -19.84 -54.10
N LEU A 259 21.26 -20.24 -53.05
CA LEU A 259 22.65 -20.71 -53.18
C LEU A 259 22.73 -22.04 -53.94
N LEU A 260 21.83 -22.97 -53.64
CA LEU A 260 21.72 -24.24 -54.37
C LEU A 260 21.35 -24.00 -55.83
N LEU A 261 20.44 -23.06 -56.11
CA LEU A 261 20.11 -22.66 -57.48
C LEU A 261 21.30 -22.06 -58.23
N LEU A 262 22.08 -21.20 -57.57
CA LEU A 262 23.28 -20.62 -58.17
C LEU A 262 24.32 -21.71 -58.47
N ALA A 263 24.52 -22.63 -57.53
CA ALA A 263 25.45 -23.75 -57.69
C ALA A 263 25.03 -24.67 -58.85
N THR A 264 23.76 -25.06 -58.94
CA THR A 264 23.27 -25.90 -60.05
C THR A 264 23.34 -25.18 -61.39
N PHE A 265 23.06 -23.88 -61.43
CA PHE A 265 23.19 -23.06 -62.64
C PHE A 265 24.63 -22.97 -63.14
N LEU A 266 25.59 -22.75 -62.23
CA LEU A 266 27.03 -22.69 -62.56
C LEU A 266 27.55 -24.04 -63.08
N ILE A 267 27.18 -25.15 -62.42
CA ILE A 267 27.56 -26.51 -62.86
C ILE A 267 26.95 -26.82 -64.23
N SER A 268 25.68 -26.43 -64.47
CA SER A 268 25.01 -26.72 -65.74
C SER A 268 25.51 -25.89 -66.91
N THR A 269 25.95 -24.63 -66.68
CA THR A 269 26.27 -23.67 -67.75
C THR A 269 27.78 -23.57 -68.00
N SER A 270 28.60 -23.74 -66.96
CA SER A 270 30.05 -23.45 -66.98
C SER A 270 30.92 -24.63 -66.53
N HIS A 271 30.46 -25.86 -66.83
CA HIS A 271 31.09 -27.11 -66.42
C HIS A 271 32.58 -27.21 -66.81
N ALA A 272 32.94 -26.78 -68.03
CA ALA A 272 34.30 -26.88 -68.55
C ALA A 272 35.28 -25.95 -67.82
N THR A 273 34.87 -24.72 -67.51
CA THR A 273 35.67 -23.74 -66.77
C THR A 273 35.80 -24.12 -65.29
N LEU A 274 34.73 -24.64 -64.68
CA LEU A 274 34.75 -25.13 -63.30
C LEU A 274 35.70 -26.32 -63.12
N HIS A 275 35.71 -27.25 -64.08
CA HIS A 275 36.61 -28.39 -64.10
C HIS A 275 38.10 -27.98 -64.17
N SER A 276 38.42 -26.89 -64.87
CA SER A 276 39.80 -26.35 -64.94
C SER A 276 40.28 -25.66 -63.67
N LEU A 277 39.37 -25.15 -62.83
CA LEU A 277 39.70 -24.34 -61.64
C LEU A 277 39.67 -25.15 -60.33
N LEU A 278 38.73 -26.10 -60.17
CA LEU A 278 38.56 -26.85 -58.92
C LEU A 278 39.32 -28.19 -58.90
N GLY A 279 39.80 -28.67 -60.03
CA GLY A 279 40.50 -29.96 -60.15
C GLY A 279 39.58 -31.18 -60.02
N ASN A 280 40.06 -32.34 -60.50
CA ASN A 280 39.25 -33.55 -60.72
C ASN A 280 38.59 -34.08 -59.44
N ASN A 281 39.29 -34.02 -58.30
CA ASN A 281 38.80 -34.61 -57.04
C ASN A 281 37.60 -33.84 -56.46
N LEU A 282 37.61 -32.51 -56.52
CA LEU A 282 36.51 -31.68 -56.01
C LEU A 282 35.32 -31.68 -56.96
N MET A 283 35.55 -31.69 -58.28
CA MET A 283 34.48 -31.78 -59.26
C MET A 283 33.69 -33.09 -59.11
N THR A 284 34.38 -34.21 -58.89
CA THR A 284 33.73 -35.51 -58.69
C THR A 284 32.85 -35.53 -57.43
N VAL A 285 33.26 -34.86 -56.35
CA VAL A 285 32.46 -34.73 -55.13
C VAL A 285 31.26 -33.81 -55.34
N LEU A 286 31.44 -32.68 -56.01
CA LEU A 286 30.36 -31.76 -56.36
C LEU A 286 29.31 -32.43 -57.27
N ASP A 287 29.76 -33.16 -58.30
CA ASP A 287 28.87 -33.90 -59.21
C ASP A 287 28.15 -35.06 -58.49
N LEU A 288 28.77 -35.70 -57.50
CA LEU A 288 28.09 -36.74 -56.71
C LEU A 288 26.93 -36.17 -55.87
N TYR A 289 27.09 -35.00 -55.26
CA TYR A 289 26.08 -34.41 -54.37
C TYR A 289 25.05 -33.55 -55.10
N LEU A 290 25.45 -32.78 -56.11
CA LEU A 290 24.59 -31.87 -56.87
C LEU A 290 24.14 -32.46 -58.22
N GLY A 291 24.69 -33.60 -58.64
CA GLY A 291 24.39 -34.24 -59.92
C GLY A 291 22.91 -34.58 -60.09
N SER A 292 22.28 -35.16 -59.07
CA SER A 292 20.84 -35.44 -59.08
C SER A 292 19.99 -34.17 -59.24
N LEU A 293 20.38 -33.08 -58.55
CA LEU A 293 19.73 -31.77 -58.68
C LEU A 293 19.94 -31.17 -60.08
N SER A 294 21.13 -31.34 -60.66
CA SER A 294 21.45 -30.88 -62.00
C SER A 294 20.69 -31.66 -63.08
N GLY A 295 20.44 -32.96 -62.87
CA GLY A 295 19.62 -33.80 -63.76
C GLY A 295 18.15 -33.36 -63.76
N VAL A 296 17.61 -33.03 -62.59
CA VAL A 296 16.27 -32.43 -62.46
C VAL A 296 16.23 -31.05 -63.14
N TRP A 297 17.27 -30.23 -62.99
CA TRP A 297 17.38 -28.93 -63.65
C TRP A 297 17.37 -29.03 -65.18
N ARG A 298 18.10 -30.01 -65.73
CA ARG A 298 18.12 -30.29 -67.19
C ARG A 298 16.78 -30.80 -67.73
N SER A 299 15.93 -31.36 -66.87
CA SER A 299 14.59 -31.82 -67.24
C SER A 299 13.57 -30.67 -67.35
N VAL A 300 13.92 -29.46 -66.90
CA VAL A 300 13.08 -28.27 -67.04
C VAL A 300 13.20 -27.73 -68.47
N PRO A 301 12.11 -27.58 -69.23
CA PRO A 301 12.16 -27.00 -70.56
C PRO A 301 12.68 -25.56 -70.52
N LYS A 302 13.50 -25.18 -71.51
CA LYS A 302 14.16 -23.87 -71.56
C LYS A 302 13.18 -22.68 -71.54
N GLU A 303 11.96 -22.88 -72.02
CA GLU A 303 10.88 -21.88 -72.03
C GLU A 303 10.35 -21.57 -70.62
N TYR A 304 10.43 -22.53 -69.68
CA TYR A 304 9.91 -22.38 -68.31
C TYR A 304 10.99 -22.08 -67.27
N THR A 305 12.27 -22.09 -67.65
CA THR A 305 13.40 -21.88 -66.72
C THR A 305 13.28 -20.58 -65.95
N GLN A 306 12.88 -19.47 -66.59
CA GLN A 306 12.72 -18.18 -65.92
C GLN A 306 11.62 -18.21 -64.86
N TYR A 307 10.46 -18.81 -65.16
CA TYR A 307 9.35 -18.93 -64.20
C TYR A 307 9.73 -19.77 -62.98
N VAL A 308 10.47 -20.86 -63.16
CA VAL A 308 10.96 -21.72 -62.07
C VAL A 308 11.95 -20.97 -61.18
N VAL A 309 12.88 -20.20 -61.75
CA VAL A 309 13.81 -19.36 -60.98
C VAL A 309 13.05 -18.31 -60.17
N PHE A 310 12.13 -17.57 -60.79
CA PHE A 310 11.32 -16.57 -60.09
C PHE A 310 10.46 -17.17 -58.98
N ALA A 311 9.89 -18.35 -59.19
CA ALA A 311 9.10 -19.06 -58.17
C ALA A 311 9.95 -19.43 -56.94
N ILE A 312 11.15 -19.97 -57.14
CA ILE A 312 12.04 -20.35 -56.05
C ILE A 312 12.61 -19.13 -55.33
N LEU A 313 12.95 -18.06 -56.05
CA LEU A 313 13.36 -16.78 -55.45
C LEU A 313 12.21 -16.15 -54.64
N GLY A 314 10.98 -16.22 -55.14
CA GLY A 314 9.78 -15.79 -54.42
C GLY A 314 9.57 -16.59 -53.14
N LEU A 315 9.71 -17.93 -53.19
CA LEU A 315 9.64 -18.80 -52.02
C LEU A 315 10.74 -18.48 -51.01
N ALA A 316 11.98 -18.26 -51.46
CA ALA A 316 13.08 -17.85 -50.61
C ALA A 316 12.81 -16.52 -49.91
N LEU A 317 12.26 -15.53 -50.64
CA LEU A 317 11.87 -14.24 -50.07
C LEU A 317 10.76 -14.39 -49.02
N ILE A 318 9.73 -15.20 -49.29
CA ILE A 318 8.67 -15.50 -48.32
C ILE A 318 9.26 -16.13 -47.05
N MET A 319 10.19 -17.08 -47.19
CA MET A 319 10.83 -17.72 -46.04
C MET A 319 11.68 -16.75 -45.21
N LEU A 320 12.38 -15.80 -45.85
CA LEU A 320 13.10 -14.73 -45.16
C LEU A 320 12.15 -13.75 -44.45
N LEU A 321 11.00 -13.43 -45.04
CA LEU A 321 9.97 -12.62 -44.38
C LEU A 321 9.40 -13.36 -43.16
N VAL A 322 9.03 -14.63 -43.31
CA VAL A 322 8.56 -15.48 -42.19
C VAL A 322 9.63 -15.59 -41.10
N ALA A 323 10.91 -15.72 -41.45
CA ALA A 323 12.01 -15.70 -40.50
C ALA A 323 12.07 -14.41 -39.69
N LYS A 324 11.89 -13.25 -40.34
CA LYS A 324 11.86 -11.93 -39.69
C LYS A 324 10.65 -11.76 -38.75
N PHE A 325 9.48 -12.26 -39.12
CA PHE A 325 8.29 -12.16 -38.26
C PHE A 325 8.33 -13.17 -37.10
N SER A 326 8.82 -14.38 -37.33
CA SER A 326 8.90 -15.45 -36.33
C SER A 326 10.04 -15.28 -35.31
N SER A 327 11.04 -14.45 -35.61
CA SER A 327 12.19 -14.17 -34.73
C SER A 327 11.96 -13.04 -33.73
N ARG A 328 10.79 -12.39 -33.72
CA ARG A 328 10.48 -11.31 -32.80
C ARG A 328 10.52 -11.79 -31.34
N THR A 329 11.40 -11.20 -30.55
CA THR A 329 11.56 -11.51 -29.12
C THR A 329 10.91 -10.43 -28.25
N VAL A 330 10.56 -10.82 -27.02
CA VAL A 330 10.01 -9.91 -26.00
C VAL A 330 11.04 -9.70 -24.91
N SER A 331 11.06 -8.51 -24.28
CA SER A 331 11.98 -8.21 -23.19
C SER A 331 11.85 -9.19 -22.03
N THR A 332 12.99 -9.69 -21.56
CA THR A 332 13.15 -10.56 -20.38
C THR A 332 13.95 -9.84 -19.30
N LEU A 333 13.78 -10.26 -18.05
CA LEU A 333 14.52 -9.77 -16.90
C LEU A 333 16.00 -10.10 -17.00
N THR A 334 16.83 -9.14 -16.60
CA THR A 334 18.27 -9.35 -16.45
C THR A 334 18.58 -10.25 -15.26
N ARG A 335 19.75 -10.90 -15.26
CA ARG A 335 20.22 -11.72 -14.12
C ARG A 335 20.25 -10.93 -12.80
N LYS A 336 20.62 -9.64 -12.86
CA LYS A 336 20.63 -8.74 -11.69
C LYS A 336 19.21 -8.52 -11.14
N GLN A 337 18.24 -8.26 -12.02
CA GLN A 337 16.83 -8.08 -11.62
C GLN A 337 16.25 -9.37 -11.01
N LYS A 338 16.53 -10.53 -11.60
CA LYS A 338 16.11 -11.83 -11.04
C LYS A 338 16.68 -12.06 -9.65
N LYS A 339 17.98 -11.79 -9.48
CA LYS A 339 18.65 -11.91 -8.18
C LYS A 339 18.01 -11.00 -7.14
N LYS A 340 17.79 -9.72 -7.48
CA LYS A 340 17.13 -8.75 -6.58
C LYS A 340 15.72 -9.20 -6.17
N LEU A 341 14.92 -9.72 -7.10
CA LEU A 341 13.59 -10.23 -6.79
C LEU A 341 13.64 -11.43 -5.83
N ASN A 342 14.57 -12.37 -6.04
CA ASN A 342 14.79 -13.48 -5.12
C ASN A 342 15.23 -13.00 -3.74
N GLU A 343 16.18 -12.06 -3.67
CA GLU A 343 16.65 -11.45 -2.41
C GLU A 343 15.48 -10.79 -1.66
N ILE A 344 14.58 -10.09 -2.35
CA ILE A 344 13.37 -9.50 -1.75
C ILE A 344 12.46 -10.60 -1.18
N SER A 345 12.15 -11.64 -1.96
CA SER A 345 11.28 -12.73 -1.51
C SER A 345 11.89 -13.48 -0.32
N GLU A 346 13.19 -13.74 -0.36
CA GLU A 346 13.92 -14.41 0.71
C GLU A 346 13.93 -13.56 1.99
N TYR A 347 14.19 -12.26 1.89
CA TYR A 347 14.12 -11.34 3.02
C TYR A 347 12.73 -11.32 3.67
N VAL A 348 11.69 -11.23 2.86
CA VAL A 348 10.29 -11.23 3.32
C VAL A 348 9.94 -12.53 4.04
N GLN A 349 10.29 -13.68 3.47
CA GLN A 349 9.95 -14.98 4.05
C GLN A 349 10.80 -15.34 5.28
N SER A 350 12.10 -15.03 5.27
CA SER A 350 13.01 -15.41 6.35
C SER A 350 13.00 -14.41 7.50
N THR A 351 13.11 -13.13 7.19
CA THR A 351 13.35 -12.08 8.19
C THR A 351 12.04 -11.50 8.69
N VAL A 352 11.16 -11.08 7.79
CA VAL A 352 9.93 -10.38 8.18
C VAL A 352 8.95 -11.33 8.86
N LYS A 353 8.72 -12.54 8.31
CA LYS A 353 7.86 -13.53 8.97
C LYS A 353 8.41 -14.02 10.32
N SER A 354 9.72 -14.23 10.44
CA SER A 354 10.33 -14.59 11.73
C SER A 354 10.14 -13.47 12.77
N LYS A 355 10.34 -12.21 12.36
CA LYS A 355 10.10 -11.06 13.23
C LYS A 355 8.62 -10.95 13.63
N LYS A 356 7.67 -11.22 12.73
CA LYS A 356 6.24 -11.29 13.03
C LYS A 356 5.94 -12.36 14.09
N GLN A 357 6.53 -13.55 13.99
CA GLN A 357 6.37 -14.60 15.00
C GLN A 357 6.89 -14.16 16.38
N SER A 358 8.06 -13.51 16.43
CA SER A 358 8.60 -12.96 17.67
C SER A 358 7.67 -11.91 18.28
N LEU A 359 7.18 -10.95 17.49
CA LEU A 359 6.26 -9.90 17.95
C LEU A 359 4.93 -10.48 18.42
N TYR A 360 4.41 -11.49 17.72
CA TYR A 360 3.18 -12.17 18.11
C TYR A 360 3.34 -12.93 19.43
N GLN A 361 4.47 -13.61 19.63
CA GLN A 361 4.79 -14.27 20.90
C GLN A 361 4.94 -13.26 22.05
N GLU A 362 5.58 -12.12 21.81
CA GLU A 362 5.70 -11.04 22.78
C GLU A 362 4.33 -10.48 23.18
N TYR A 363 3.48 -10.21 22.19
CA TYR A 363 2.09 -9.78 22.41
C TYR A 363 1.29 -10.81 23.22
N LEU A 364 1.37 -12.10 22.88
CA LEU A 364 0.69 -13.16 23.62
C LEU A 364 1.20 -13.27 25.06
N ARG A 365 2.52 -13.18 25.28
CA ARG A 365 3.09 -13.19 26.63
C ARG A 365 2.60 -12.02 27.47
N GLN A 366 2.56 -10.81 26.91
CA GLN A 366 2.04 -9.64 27.59
C GLN A 366 0.54 -9.79 27.90
N SER A 367 -0.24 -10.35 26.97
CA SER A 367 -1.67 -10.54 27.15
C SER A 367 -2.02 -11.63 28.19
N VAL A 368 -1.21 -12.70 28.28
CA VAL A 368 -1.42 -13.78 29.26
C VAL A 368 -0.90 -13.39 30.64
N ALA A 369 0.22 -12.69 30.74
CA ALA A 369 0.76 -12.22 32.02
C ALA A 369 -0.15 -11.19 32.73
N GLU A 370 -1.00 -10.47 31.99
CA GLU A 370 -2.04 -9.59 32.54
C GLU A 370 -3.26 -10.35 33.12
N HIS A 371 -3.42 -11.65 32.84
CA HIS A 371 -4.52 -12.47 33.40
C HIS A 371 -4.13 -13.27 34.66
N ASP A 372 -2.84 -13.35 34.98
CA ASP A 372 -2.31 -14.12 36.12
C ASP A 372 -1.86 -13.24 37.32
N LEU A 373 -2.22 -11.95 37.32
CA LEU A 373 -2.03 -10.97 38.40
C LEU A 373 -3.36 -10.28 38.71
#